data_AF-A0A962T0G1-F1
#
_entry.id   AF-A0A962T0G1-F1
#
_cell.length_a   1.000
_cell.length_b   1.000
_cell.length_c   1.000
_cell.angle_alpha   90.00
_cell.angle_beta   90.00
_cell.angle_gamma   90.00
#
_symmetry.space_group_name_H-M   'P 1'
#
loop_
_entity.id
_entity.type
_entity.pdbx_description
1 polymer ?
#
loop_
_entity_poly.entity_id
_entity_poly.type
_entity_poly.pdbx_seq_one_letter_code
_entity_poly.pdbx_strand_id
1 'polypeptide(L)'
;MIEIAIATEDALSEAVLETLVQRSGRPLQIAARLRRQGFGYLKSRMASFHQMAQWRPVLVLTDLDQAHCAPLLLRDWLRQPPAPNLLLRVAVREVEAWLLADGEAFATFMGIDPGKVPTQPETLPDPKQRLLNLVRQSRQRDVKRDLLPAPGSRTIQGLGYNEQLIRFVRDHWRVDCAIAQAPSLARAWRRLQAWPTP
;
A
#
# COMPACT_ATOMS: atom_id res chain seq x y z
N MET A 1 -19.58 -13.11 -8.68
CA MET A 1 -18.28 -12.63 -8.18
C MET A 1 -17.37 -12.43 -9.39
N ILE A 2 -16.72 -11.28 -9.47
CA ILE A 2 -15.86 -10.89 -10.60
C ILE A 2 -14.42 -11.23 -10.21
N GLU A 3 -13.79 -12.12 -10.98
CA GLU A 3 -12.40 -12.49 -10.75
C GLU A 3 -11.45 -11.39 -11.19
N ILE A 4 -10.57 -10.96 -10.29
CA ILE A 4 -9.54 -9.96 -10.56
C ILE A 4 -8.15 -10.53 -10.31
N ALA A 5 -7.17 -10.01 -11.04
CA ALA A 5 -5.76 -10.14 -10.68
C ALA A 5 -5.29 -8.90 -9.92
N ILE A 6 -4.50 -9.08 -8.87
CA ILE A 6 -3.80 -7.98 -8.20
C ILE A 6 -2.30 -8.04 -8.48
N ALA A 7 -1.66 -6.90 -8.67
CA ALA A 7 -0.21 -6.79 -8.86
C ALA A 7 0.35 -5.69 -7.97
N THR A 8 1.36 -6.03 -7.16
CA THR A 8 1.97 -5.14 -6.17
C THR A 8 3.47 -5.36 -6.08
N GLU A 9 4.17 -4.44 -5.44
CA GLU A 9 5.63 -4.45 -5.32
C GLU A 9 6.13 -5.46 -4.29
N ASP A 10 5.44 -5.53 -3.16
CA ASP A 10 5.82 -6.32 -2.00
C ASP A 10 4.60 -6.90 -1.27
N ALA A 11 4.88 -7.57 -0.14
CA ALA A 11 3.86 -8.26 0.64
C ALA A 11 2.95 -7.29 1.41
N LEU A 12 3.47 -6.13 1.81
CA LEU A 12 2.69 -5.14 2.55
C LEU A 12 1.68 -4.44 1.64
N SER A 13 2.13 -3.94 0.50
CA SER A 13 1.27 -3.37 -0.54
C SER A 13 0.23 -4.37 -1.04
N GLU A 14 0.57 -5.67 -1.14
CA GLU A 14 -0.39 -6.75 -1.43
C GLU A 14 -1.50 -6.83 -0.38
N ALA A 15 -1.15 -6.90 0.92
CA ALA A 15 -2.12 -6.99 2.01
C ALA A 15 -3.02 -5.75 2.11
N VAL A 16 -2.47 -4.57 1.85
CA VAL A 16 -3.25 -3.32 1.75
C VAL A 16 -4.27 -3.45 0.64
N LEU A 17 -3.85 -3.86 -0.56
CA LEU A 17 -4.73 -3.98 -1.71
C LEU A 17 -5.81 -5.06 -1.51
N GLU A 18 -5.46 -6.19 -0.91
CA GLU A 18 -6.41 -7.24 -0.49
C GLU A 18 -7.48 -6.67 0.44
N THR A 19 -7.07 -5.92 1.46
CA THR A 19 -7.97 -5.32 2.45
C THR A 19 -8.90 -4.31 1.79
N LEU A 20 -8.40 -3.50 0.85
CA LEU A 20 -9.22 -2.56 0.11
C LEU A 20 -10.26 -3.28 -0.77
N VAL A 21 -9.86 -4.34 -1.49
CA VAL A 21 -10.80 -5.13 -2.29
C VAL A 21 -11.88 -5.76 -1.42
N GLN A 22 -11.50 -6.39 -0.31
CA GLN A 22 -12.43 -7.02 0.63
C GLN A 22 -13.43 -6.03 1.23
N ARG A 23 -12.96 -4.83 1.61
CA ARG A 23 -13.82 -3.81 2.24
C ARG A 23 -14.59 -2.95 1.23
N SER A 24 -14.29 -3.04 -0.06
CA SER A 24 -14.87 -2.16 -1.09
C SER A 24 -16.40 -2.28 -1.23
N GLY A 25 -16.99 -3.34 -0.68
CA GLY A 25 -18.41 -3.67 -0.84
C GLY A 25 -18.75 -4.20 -2.24
N ARG A 26 -17.75 -4.39 -3.10
CA ARG A 26 -17.93 -4.90 -4.46
C ARG A 26 -17.81 -6.42 -4.49
N PRO A 27 -18.51 -7.10 -5.42
CA PRO A 27 -18.46 -8.55 -5.55
C PRO A 27 -17.18 -9.02 -6.27
N LEU A 28 -16.00 -8.57 -5.81
CA LEU A 28 -14.69 -8.87 -6.39
C LEU A 28 -14.04 -10.06 -5.68
N GLN A 29 -13.41 -10.94 -6.44
CA GLN A 29 -12.64 -12.07 -5.93
C GLN A 29 -11.21 -12.02 -6.47
N ILE A 30 -10.23 -12.07 -5.59
CA ILE A 30 -8.81 -12.07 -5.97
C ILE A 30 -8.43 -13.49 -6.42
N ALA A 31 -8.39 -13.69 -7.74
CA ALA A 31 -8.07 -14.98 -8.36
C ALA A 31 -6.56 -15.16 -8.60
N ALA A 32 -5.80 -14.06 -8.72
CA ALA A 32 -4.36 -14.10 -8.93
C ALA A 32 -3.63 -12.99 -8.18
N ARG A 33 -2.47 -13.35 -7.62
CA ARG A 33 -1.52 -12.47 -6.92
C ARG A 33 -0.23 -12.42 -7.72
N LEU A 34 0.03 -11.29 -8.35
CA LEU A 34 1.16 -11.08 -9.27
C LEU A 34 2.30 -10.31 -8.59
N ARG A 35 2.49 -10.47 -7.28
CA ARG A 35 3.58 -9.86 -6.51
C ARG A 35 4.93 -10.45 -6.89
N ARG A 36 5.84 -9.62 -7.40
CA ARG A 36 7.23 -10.02 -7.70
C ARG A 36 8.20 -8.83 -7.65
N GLN A 37 9.29 -9.01 -6.91
CA GLN A 37 10.56 -8.25 -6.97
C GLN A 37 10.46 -6.71 -7.18
N GLY A 38 9.54 -6.03 -6.49
CA GLY A 38 9.54 -4.57 -6.34
C GLY A 38 9.11 -3.73 -7.56
N PHE A 39 9.20 -2.41 -7.40
CA PHE A 39 8.84 -1.37 -8.37
C PHE A 39 9.34 -1.63 -9.80
N GLY A 40 10.64 -1.95 -9.96
CA GLY A 40 11.27 -2.11 -11.28
C GLY A 40 10.68 -3.27 -12.07
N TYR A 41 10.40 -4.39 -11.39
CA TYR A 41 9.70 -5.52 -12.00
C TYR A 41 8.29 -5.12 -12.42
N LEU A 42 7.54 -4.46 -11.53
CA LEU A 42 6.16 -4.04 -11.79
C LEU A 42 6.07 -3.12 -13.01
N LYS A 43 6.96 -2.11 -13.09
CA LYS A 43 7.09 -1.22 -14.26
C LYS A 43 7.34 -2.00 -15.54
N SER A 44 8.31 -2.92 -15.53
CA SER A 44 8.67 -3.70 -16.73
C SER A 44 7.52 -4.58 -17.25
N ARG A 45 6.56 -4.95 -16.38
CA ARG A 45 5.44 -5.84 -16.68
C ARG A 45 4.14 -5.12 -17.02
N MET A 46 4.13 -3.79 -17.01
CA MET A 46 2.93 -3.01 -17.33
C MET A 46 2.32 -3.36 -18.69
N ALA A 47 3.12 -3.67 -19.71
CA ALA A 47 2.63 -4.15 -21.00
C ALA A 47 1.88 -5.49 -20.88
N SER A 48 2.40 -6.43 -20.09
CA SER A 48 1.74 -7.72 -19.82
C SER A 48 0.44 -7.53 -19.02
N PHE A 49 0.42 -6.63 -18.04
CA PHE A 49 -0.81 -6.32 -17.30
C PHE A 49 -1.87 -5.67 -18.18
N HIS A 50 -1.47 -4.79 -19.10
CA HIS A 50 -2.38 -4.20 -20.08
C HIS A 50 -2.97 -5.25 -21.03
N GLN A 51 -2.14 -6.19 -21.51
CA GLN A 51 -2.61 -7.31 -22.33
C GLN A 51 -3.57 -8.23 -21.55
N MET A 52 -3.27 -8.53 -20.29
CA MET A 52 -4.15 -9.32 -19.43
C MET A 52 -5.49 -8.61 -19.19
N ALA A 53 -5.46 -7.29 -19.03
CA ALA A 53 -6.64 -6.45 -18.85
C ALA A 53 -7.64 -6.53 -20.01
N GLN A 54 -7.23 -7.00 -21.20
CA GLN A 54 -8.16 -7.23 -22.31
C GLN A 54 -9.22 -8.30 -22.01
N TRP A 55 -8.94 -9.23 -21.09
CA TRP A 55 -9.80 -10.40 -20.82
C TRP A 55 -10.13 -10.60 -19.34
N ARG A 56 -9.34 -10.01 -18.44
CA ARG A 56 -9.54 -10.12 -16.98
C ARG A 56 -9.20 -8.79 -16.30
N PRO A 57 -10.02 -8.28 -15.36
CA PRO A 57 -9.67 -7.09 -14.60
C PRO A 57 -8.35 -7.23 -13.83
N VAL A 58 -7.48 -6.23 -13.96
CA VAL A 58 -6.19 -6.15 -13.28
C VAL A 58 -6.11 -4.88 -12.43
N LEU A 59 -5.87 -5.05 -11.14
CA LEU A 59 -5.67 -3.98 -10.18
C LEU A 59 -4.19 -3.93 -9.79
N VAL A 60 -3.55 -2.80 -10.05
CA VAL A 60 -2.11 -2.60 -9.80
C VAL A 60 -1.94 -1.50 -8.75
N LEU A 61 -1.13 -1.76 -7.74
CA LEU A 61 -0.71 -0.78 -6.74
C LEU A 61 0.82 -0.67 -6.72
N THR A 62 1.31 0.57 -6.76
CA THR A 62 2.73 0.91 -6.71
C THR A 62 2.95 2.11 -5.80
N ASP A 63 4.15 2.26 -5.29
CA ASP A 63 4.59 3.42 -4.54
C ASP A 63 5.02 4.54 -5.49
N LEU A 64 4.90 5.79 -5.04
CA LEU A 64 5.44 6.92 -5.77
C LEU A 64 6.96 7.00 -5.59
N ASP A 65 7.47 6.50 -4.47
CA ASP A 65 8.83 6.64 -3.98
C ASP A 65 9.29 8.11 -4.07
N GLN A 66 10.36 8.33 -4.83
CA GLN A 66 11.00 9.62 -5.05
C GLN A 66 10.50 10.32 -6.31
N ALA A 67 9.57 9.73 -7.08
CA ALA A 67 9.02 10.38 -8.26
C ALA A 67 8.27 11.67 -7.88
N HIS A 68 8.28 12.66 -8.75
CA HIS A 68 7.74 13.99 -8.44
C HIS A 68 6.24 13.95 -8.10
N CYS A 69 5.43 13.28 -8.92
CA CYS A 69 4.00 13.13 -8.68
C CYS A 69 3.41 11.91 -9.39
N ALA A 70 2.28 11.41 -8.87
CA ALA A 70 1.61 10.23 -9.43
C ALA A 70 1.23 10.36 -10.91
N PRO A 71 0.68 11.50 -11.42
CA PRO A 71 0.40 11.63 -12.84
C PRO A 71 1.63 11.47 -13.75
N LEU A 72 2.79 11.96 -13.31
CA LEU A 72 4.04 11.83 -14.06
C LEU A 72 4.52 10.37 -14.07
N LEU A 73 4.47 9.70 -12.92
CA LEU A 73 4.76 8.26 -12.81
C LEU A 73 3.87 7.43 -13.75
N LEU A 74 2.56 7.71 -13.74
CA LEU A 74 1.61 7.00 -14.60
C LEU A 74 1.91 7.20 -16.09
N ARG A 75 2.31 8.41 -16.52
CA ARG A 75 2.69 8.69 -17.91
C ARG A 75 3.97 7.95 -18.32
N ASP A 76 4.93 7.81 -17.41
CA ASP A 76 6.16 7.05 -17.65
C ASP A 76 5.91 5.54 -17.72
N TRP A 77 4.96 5.03 -16.94
CA TRP A 77 4.61 3.61 -16.92
C TRP A 77 3.68 3.18 -18.06
N LEU A 78 2.74 4.06 -18.43
CA LEU A 78 1.72 3.79 -19.44
C LEU A 78 2.13 4.43 -20.76
N ARG A 79 2.64 3.61 -21.68
CA ARG A 79 2.94 4.01 -23.07
C ARG A 79 1.69 4.25 -23.92
N GLN A 80 0.53 3.87 -23.41
CA GLN A 80 -0.78 4.00 -24.06
C GLN A 80 -1.88 4.15 -22.99
N PRO A 81 -3.08 4.65 -23.35
CA PRO A 81 -4.19 4.71 -22.42
C PRO A 81 -4.47 3.34 -21.78
N PRO A 82 -4.71 3.30 -20.46
CA PRO A 82 -4.99 2.04 -19.78
C PRO A 82 -6.29 1.43 -20.32
N ALA A 83 -6.32 0.11 -20.47
CA ALA A 83 -7.56 -0.60 -20.76
C ALA A 83 -8.62 -0.31 -19.66
N PRO A 84 -9.93 -0.32 -19.96
CA PRO A 84 -10.97 -0.09 -18.95
C PRO A 84 -10.86 -1.02 -17.73
N ASN A 85 -10.43 -2.25 -17.99
CA ASN A 85 -10.19 -3.31 -17.02
C ASN A 85 -8.80 -3.26 -16.37
N LEU A 86 -8.05 -2.17 -16.52
CA LEU A 86 -6.77 -1.95 -15.83
C LEU A 86 -6.91 -0.76 -14.88
N LEU A 87 -6.92 -1.04 -13.58
CA LEU A 87 -6.90 0.00 -12.55
C LEU A 87 -5.52 0.09 -11.92
N LEU A 88 -4.71 1.08 -12.36
CA LEU A 88 -3.41 1.37 -11.76
C LEU A 88 -3.54 2.50 -10.73
N ARG A 89 -3.07 2.25 -9.51
CA ARG A 89 -3.08 3.18 -8.38
C ARG A 89 -1.68 3.38 -7.83
N VAL A 90 -1.46 4.58 -7.30
CA VAL A 90 -0.18 5.01 -6.73
C VAL A 90 -0.40 5.49 -5.31
N ALA A 91 0.32 4.93 -4.34
CA ALA A 91 0.44 5.48 -3.00
C ALA A 91 1.42 6.65 -3.02
N VAL A 92 0.99 7.83 -2.55
CA VAL A 92 1.89 8.99 -2.51
C VAL A 92 2.98 8.76 -1.47
N ARG A 93 4.23 8.90 -1.94
CA ARG A 93 5.46 8.44 -1.27
C ARG A 93 5.49 6.92 -1.18
N GLU A 94 4.86 6.33 -0.18
CA GLU A 94 4.91 4.89 0.08
C GLU A 94 3.61 4.39 0.73
N VAL A 95 3.30 3.10 0.62
CA VAL A 95 2.13 2.50 1.30
C VAL A 95 2.14 2.71 2.82
N GLU A 96 3.30 2.86 3.45
CA GLU A 96 3.42 3.19 4.87
C GLU A 96 2.71 4.50 5.22
N ALA A 97 2.64 5.47 4.29
CA ALA A 97 1.86 6.68 4.51
C ALA A 97 0.36 6.37 4.68
N TRP A 98 -0.17 5.38 3.97
CA TRP A 98 -1.57 4.95 4.12
C TRP A 98 -1.82 4.25 5.45
N LEU A 99 -0.85 3.48 5.95
CA LEU A 99 -0.94 2.87 7.28
C LEU A 99 -0.94 3.94 8.38
N LEU A 100 -0.03 4.91 8.32
CA LEU A 100 0.06 6.01 9.27
C LEU A 100 -1.17 6.93 9.27
N ALA A 101 -1.95 6.93 8.18
CA ALA A 101 -3.15 7.74 8.04
C ALA A 101 -4.27 7.33 9.02
N ASP A 102 -4.28 6.08 9.49
CA ASP A 102 -5.09 5.68 10.64
C ASP A 102 -4.26 5.77 11.93
N GLY A 103 -3.93 7.01 12.32
CA GLY A 103 -2.91 7.25 13.33
C GLY A 103 -3.24 6.70 14.71
N GLU A 104 -4.52 6.69 15.11
CA GLU A 104 -4.96 6.16 16.40
C GLU A 104 -4.86 4.63 16.45
N ALA A 105 -5.32 3.92 15.42
CA ALA A 105 -5.20 2.45 15.40
C ALA A 105 -3.73 2.04 15.27
N PHE A 106 -2.96 2.74 14.44
CA PHE A 106 -1.53 2.52 14.32
C PHE A 106 -0.82 2.72 15.67
N ALA A 107 -1.12 3.81 16.37
CA ALA A 107 -0.52 4.10 17.66
C ALA A 107 -0.85 3.03 18.71
N THR A 108 -2.12 2.64 18.76
CA THR A 108 -2.61 1.59 19.67
C THR A 108 -1.91 0.27 19.40
N PHE A 109 -1.90 -0.19 18.15
CA PHE A 109 -1.26 -1.44 17.76
C PHE A 109 0.24 -1.45 18.07
N MET A 110 0.93 -0.36 17.76
CA MET A 110 2.37 -0.24 17.99
C MET A 110 2.73 0.08 19.44
N GLY A 111 1.78 0.38 20.32
CA GLY A 111 2.03 0.78 21.70
C GLY A 111 2.85 2.07 21.81
N ILE A 112 2.51 3.06 20.98
CA ILE A 112 3.09 4.41 20.99
C ILE A 112 2.03 5.45 21.36
N ASP A 113 2.48 6.65 21.70
CA ASP A 113 1.59 7.78 21.96
C ASP A 113 0.95 8.26 20.63
N PRO A 114 -0.40 8.29 20.51
CA PRO A 114 -1.08 8.74 19.30
C PRO A 114 -0.74 10.18 18.92
N GLY A 115 -0.42 11.05 19.88
CA GLY A 115 -0.02 12.43 19.61
C GLY A 115 1.28 12.58 18.83
N LYS A 116 2.06 11.49 18.68
CA LYS A 116 3.32 11.48 17.91
C LYS A 116 3.13 11.09 16.44
N VAL A 117 2.01 10.46 16.11
CA VAL A 117 1.73 10.01 14.75
C VAL A 117 1.38 11.24 13.89
N PRO A 118 2.01 11.42 12.72
CA PRO A 118 1.78 12.58 11.87
C PRO A 118 0.34 12.59 11.34
N THR A 119 -0.28 13.78 11.33
CA THR A 119 -1.63 13.98 10.79
C THR A 119 -1.67 14.08 9.27
N GLN A 120 -0.53 14.35 8.62
CA GLN A 120 -0.38 14.43 7.17
C GLN A 120 0.73 13.48 6.69
N PRO A 121 0.51 12.16 6.71
CA PRO A 121 1.57 11.20 6.43
C PRO A 121 2.04 11.22 4.97
N GLU A 122 1.19 11.58 4.00
CA GLU A 122 1.56 11.66 2.58
C GLU A 122 2.48 12.85 2.24
N THR A 123 2.68 13.80 3.17
CA THR A 123 3.63 14.93 2.99
C THR A 123 5.03 14.60 3.53
N LEU A 124 5.20 13.45 4.17
CA LEU A 124 6.49 13.01 4.69
C LEU A 124 7.42 12.66 3.52
N PRO A 125 8.71 13.03 3.55
CA PRO A 125 9.65 12.64 2.51
C PRO A 125 9.90 11.12 2.48
N ASP A 126 9.86 10.48 3.66
CA ASP A 126 10.11 9.05 3.85
C ASP A 126 9.16 8.50 4.95
N PRO A 127 7.94 8.07 4.57
CA PRO A 127 6.96 7.50 5.48
C PRO A 127 7.46 6.25 6.21
N LYS A 128 8.17 5.34 5.54
CA LYS A 128 8.74 4.12 6.11
C LYS A 128 9.73 4.44 7.23
N GLN A 129 10.68 5.35 7.00
CA GLN A 129 11.62 5.76 8.03
C GLN A 129 10.91 6.47 9.19
N ARG A 130 9.88 7.29 8.92
CA ARG A 130 9.07 7.90 9.98
C ARG A 130 8.34 6.86 10.81
N LEU A 131 7.76 5.84 10.18
CA LEU A 131 7.10 4.71 10.83
C LEU A 131 8.09 3.98 11.76
N LEU A 132 9.28 3.64 11.27
CA LEU A 132 10.31 2.99 12.09
C LEU A 132 10.78 3.88 13.26
N ASN A 133 10.90 5.19 13.05
CA ASN A 133 11.21 6.15 14.11
C ASN A 133 10.15 6.20 15.21
N LEU A 134 8.87 6.06 14.85
CA LEU A 134 7.78 5.96 15.83
C LEU A 134 7.88 4.66 16.62
N VAL A 135 8.12 3.54 15.94
CA VAL A 135 8.29 2.22 16.57
C VAL A 135 9.44 2.19 17.57
N ARG A 136 10.55 2.92 17.35
CA ARG A 136 11.63 3.06 18.34
C ARG A 136 11.14 3.53 19.71
N GLN A 137 10.05 4.29 19.74
CA GLN A 137 9.44 4.83 20.97
C GLN A 137 8.36 3.92 21.55
N SER A 138 8.11 2.77 20.93
CA SER A 138 7.14 1.79 21.40
C SER A 138 7.50 1.26 22.79
N ARG A 139 6.45 1.14 23.61
CA ARG A 139 6.53 0.47 24.92
C ARG A 139 6.58 -1.05 24.78
N GLN A 140 6.15 -1.60 23.64
CA GLN A 140 6.12 -3.03 23.37
C GLN A 140 7.49 -3.51 22.85
N ARG A 141 8.11 -4.46 23.56
CA ARG A 141 9.44 -4.98 23.20
C ARG A 141 9.40 -5.84 21.93
N ASP A 142 8.38 -6.65 21.76
CA ASP A 142 8.25 -7.54 20.60
C ASP A 142 8.06 -6.76 19.30
N VAL A 143 7.19 -5.75 19.29
CA VAL A 143 7.01 -4.83 18.14
C VAL A 143 8.35 -4.21 17.72
N LYS A 144 9.16 -3.74 18.67
CA LYS A 144 10.48 -3.20 18.37
C LYS A 144 11.41 -4.23 17.76
N ARG A 145 11.49 -5.42 18.34
CA ARG A 145 12.35 -6.51 17.85
C ARG A 145 12.00 -6.89 16.42
N ASP A 146 10.72 -6.94 16.10
CA ASP A 146 10.25 -7.47 14.83
C ASP A 146 10.35 -6.45 13.70
N LEU A 147 10.05 -5.17 13.96
CA LEU A 147 10.06 -4.12 12.93
C LEU A 147 11.40 -3.39 12.78
N LEU A 148 12.22 -3.29 13.84
CA LEU A 148 13.48 -2.55 13.79
C LEU A 148 14.63 -3.47 13.35
N PRO A 149 15.61 -2.94 12.62
CA PRO A 149 16.80 -3.72 12.27
C PRO A 149 17.60 -4.08 13.53
N ALA A 150 18.20 -5.27 13.52
CA ALA A 150 19.11 -5.68 14.57
C ALA A 150 20.33 -4.74 14.65
N PRO A 151 20.92 -4.53 15.83
CA PRO A 151 22.14 -3.73 15.96
C PRO A 151 23.24 -4.20 15.01
N GLY A 152 23.80 -3.28 14.22
CA GLY A 152 24.82 -3.60 13.21
C GLY A 152 24.30 -4.19 11.89
N SER A 153 22.98 -4.38 11.74
CA SER A 153 22.40 -4.78 10.45
C SER A 153 22.56 -3.68 9.40
N ARG A 154 22.78 -4.09 8.14
CA ARG A 154 22.74 -3.22 6.97
C ARG A 154 21.33 -2.99 6.43
N THR A 155 20.34 -3.71 6.95
CA THR A 155 18.93 -3.55 6.57
C THR A 155 18.31 -2.35 7.27
N ILE A 156 17.40 -1.65 6.59
CA ILE A 156 16.69 -0.50 7.16
C ILE A 156 15.55 -0.96 8.09
N GLN A 157 15.01 -2.15 7.85
CA GLN A 157 13.90 -2.76 8.60
C GLN A 157 14.27 -4.11 9.23
N GLY A 158 13.48 -4.52 10.22
CA GLY A 158 13.56 -5.82 10.89
C GLY A 158 12.98 -6.96 10.05
N LEU A 159 13.32 -8.20 10.41
CA LEU A 159 12.89 -9.39 9.68
C LEU A 159 11.37 -9.63 9.77
N GLY A 160 10.74 -9.22 10.88
CA GLY A 160 9.30 -9.33 11.10
C GLY A 160 8.50 -8.14 10.55
N TYR A 161 9.13 -7.22 9.80
CA TYR A 161 8.50 -6.00 9.31
C TYR A 161 7.18 -6.27 8.55
N ASN A 162 7.25 -7.11 7.51
CA ASN A 162 6.08 -7.43 6.70
C ASN A 162 5.02 -8.18 7.53
N GLU A 163 5.43 -9.16 8.35
CA GLU A 163 4.50 -9.94 9.17
C GLU A 163 3.67 -9.04 10.10
N GLN A 164 4.34 -8.15 10.83
CA GLN A 164 3.67 -7.26 11.79
C GLN A 164 2.78 -6.22 11.11
N LEU A 165 3.24 -5.61 10.01
CA LEU A 165 2.44 -4.62 9.31
C LEU A 165 1.26 -5.24 8.55
N ILE A 166 1.42 -6.45 8.00
CA ILE A 166 0.31 -7.21 7.40
C ILE A 166 -0.73 -7.54 8.48
N ARG A 167 -0.31 -7.95 9.68
CA ARG A 167 -1.22 -8.18 10.81
C ARG A 167 -1.98 -6.90 11.18
N PHE A 168 -1.29 -5.77 11.28
CA PHE A 168 -1.94 -4.48 11.50
C PHE A 168 -3.00 -4.18 10.43
N VAL A 169 -2.62 -4.31 9.15
CA VAL A 169 -3.51 -4.04 8.00
C VAL A 169 -4.77 -4.91 8.02
N ARG A 170 -4.62 -6.20 8.34
CA ARG A 170 -5.73 -7.15 8.34
C ARG A 170 -6.67 -6.97 9.53
N ASP A 171 -6.10 -6.84 10.72
CA ASP A 171 -6.86 -7.04 11.96
C ASP A 171 -7.25 -5.71 12.64
N HIS A 172 -6.52 -4.62 12.37
CA HIS A 172 -6.62 -3.38 13.15
C HIS A 172 -6.83 -2.12 12.31
N TRP A 173 -6.36 -2.10 11.07
CA TRP A 173 -6.41 -0.90 10.22
C TRP A 173 -7.85 -0.54 9.86
N ARG A 174 -8.24 0.70 10.10
CA ARG A 174 -9.55 1.27 9.79
C ARG A 174 -9.43 2.11 8.51
N VAL A 175 -9.77 1.47 7.40
CA VAL A 175 -9.71 2.06 6.06
C VAL A 175 -10.45 3.40 5.99
N ASP A 176 -11.62 3.53 6.61
CA ASP A 176 -12.40 4.79 6.60
C ASP A 176 -11.66 5.95 7.29
N CYS A 177 -11.00 5.68 8.41
CA CYS A 177 -10.16 6.67 9.11
C CYS A 177 -8.95 7.05 8.26
N ALA A 178 -8.28 6.07 7.65
CA ALA A 178 -7.12 6.31 6.79
C ALA A 178 -7.49 7.13 5.54
N ILE A 179 -8.65 6.86 4.91
CA ILE A 179 -9.14 7.61 3.75
C ILE A 179 -9.29 9.11 4.06
N ALA A 180 -9.71 9.46 5.28
CA ALA A 180 -9.88 10.85 5.67
C ALA A 180 -8.54 11.63 5.73
N GLN A 181 -7.42 10.95 6.00
CA GLN A 181 -6.11 11.56 6.20
C GLN A 181 -5.12 11.33 5.05
N ALA A 182 -5.41 10.42 4.12
CA ALA A 182 -4.57 10.09 2.97
C ALA A 182 -5.28 10.40 1.64
N PRO A 183 -5.06 11.58 1.03
CA PRO A 183 -5.69 11.95 -0.24
C PRO A 183 -5.48 10.95 -1.38
N SER A 184 -4.32 10.31 -1.49
CA SER A 184 -4.06 9.33 -2.55
C SER A 184 -4.82 8.01 -2.33
N LEU A 185 -4.93 7.56 -1.08
CA LEU A 185 -5.80 6.45 -0.67
C LEU A 185 -7.27 6.78 -0.93
N ALA A 186 -7.75 7.96 -0.56
CA ALA A 186 -9.13 8.39 -0.80
C ALA A 186 -9.49 8.35 -2.30
N ARG A 187 -8.55 8.75 -3.16
CA ARG A 187 -8.72 8.61 -4.61
C ARG A 187 -8.75 7.13 -5.01
N ALA A 188 -7.91 6.28 -4.40
CA ALA A 188 -7.77 4.85 -4.74
C ALA A 188 -9.05 4.11 -4.43
N TRP A 189 -9.56 4.35 -3.23
CA TRP A 189 -10.83 3.86 -2.76
C TRP A 189 -11.99 4.21 -3.69
N ARG A 190 -12.19 5.50 -3.98
CA ARG A 190 -13.26 5.96 -4.87
C ARG A 190 -13.18 5.33 -6.26
N ARG A 191 -11.98 5.20 -6.80
CA ARG A 191 -11.80 4.56 -8.12
C ARG A 191 -12.07 3.07 -8.06
N LEU A 192 -11.65 2.36 -7.02
CA LEU A 192 -11.95 0.94 -6.83
C LEU A 192 -13.46 0.69 -6.72
N GLN A 193 -14.17 1.52 -5.94
CA GLN A 193 -15.62 1.46 -5.78
C GLN A 193 -16.36 1.71 -7.10
N ALA A 194 -15.90 2.66 -7.90
CA ALA A 194 -16.51 3.03 -9.17
C ALA A 194 -15.88 2.33 -10.40
N TRP A 195 -15.02 1.33 -10.22
CA TRP A 195 -14.26 0.74 -11.32
C TRP A 195 -15.19 -0.12 -12.19
N PRO A 196 -15.46 0.24 -13.46
CA PRO A 196 -16.30 -0.55 -14.33
C PRO A 196 -15.60 -1.88 -14.62
N THR A 197 -16.02 -2.92 -13.91
CA THR A 197 -15.60 -4.29 -14.18
C THR A 197 -16.76 -4.98 -14.91
N PRO A 198 -16.47 -5.78 -15.94
CA PRO A 198 -17.47 -6.49 -16.72
C PRO A 198 -18.29 -7.48 -15.88
#